data_AF-A0A1Z9RW67-F1
#
_entry.id   AF-A0A1Z9RW67-F1
#
_cell.length_a   1.000
_cell.length_b   1.000
_cell.length_c   1.000
_cell.angle_alpha   90.00
_cell.angle_beta   90.00
_cell.angle_gamma   90.00
#
_symmetry.space_group_name_H-M   'P 1'
#
loop_
_entity.id
_entity.type
_entity.pdbx_description
1 polymer ?
#
loop_
_entity_poly.entity_id
_entity_poly.type
_entity_poly.pdbx_seq_one_letter_code
_entity_poly.pdbx_strand_id
1 'polypeptide(L)' 'MHKIPLYLCIIISALFSQQKNYFQQEVNYEIDVVLNDDEHTLSAYEKIEYKNNSPNELSFLWFHIWLNAYKDDSTAYAIA' A
#
# COMPACT_ATOMS: atom_id res chain seq x y z
N MET A 1 1.29 -6.22 -53.82
CA MET A 1 1.59 -4.86 -53.33
C MET A 1 0.69 -4.38 -52.18
N HIS A 2 -0.14 -5.23 -51.55
CA HIS A 2 -1.08 -4.81 -50.48
C HIS A 2 -0.58 -4.97 -49.03
N LYS A 3 0.65 -5.46 -48.80
CA LYS A 3 1.14 -5.72 -47.43
C LYS A 3 1.84 -4.52 -46.77
N ILE A 4 2.27 -3.54 -47.57
CA ILE A 4 2.92 -2.30 -47.11
C ILE A 4 2.06 -1.51 -46.10
N PRO A 5 0.74 -1.28 -46.33
CA PRO A 5 -0.09 -0.58 -45.33
C PRO A 5 -0.25 -1.39 -44.03
N LEU A 6 -0.21 -2.72 -44.09
CA LEU A 6 -0.31 -3.59 -42.91
C LEU A 6 0.95 -3.48 -42.03
N TYR A 7 2.15 -3.52 -42.65
CA TYR A 7 3.40 -3.33 -41.93
C TYR A 7 3.51 -1.92 -41.33
N LEU A 8 3.04 -0.90 -42.04
CA LEU A 8 2.99 0.46 -41.53
C LEU A 8 2.04 0.59 -40.32
N CYS A 9 0.86 -0.04 -40.37
CA CYS A 9 -0.05 -0.09 -39.22
C CYS A 9 0.54 -0.78 -37.99
N ILE A 10 1.29 -1.88 -38.17
CA ILE A 10 1.93 -2.61 -37.05
C ILE A 10 3.06 -1.78 -36.42
N ILE A 11 3.83 -1.03 -37.22
CA ILE A 11 4.88 -0.15 -36.69
C ILE A 11 4.25 1.02 -35.92
N ILE A 12 3.16 1.60 -36.44
CA ILE A 12 2.45 2.69 -35.78
C ILE A 12 1.87 2.25 -34.44
N SER A 13 1.24 1.07 -34.34
CA SER A 13 0.69 0.58 -33.07
C SER A 13 1.76 0.28 -32.01
N ALA A 14 2.94 -0.19 -32.41
CA ALA A 14 4.08 -0.39 -31.50
C ALA A 14 4.68 0.93 -30.98
N LEU A 15 4.58 2.03 -31.75
CA LEU A 15 5.01 3.36 -31.30
C LEU A 15 4.02 4.00 -30.31
N PHE A 16 2.77 3.56 -30.29
CA PHE A 16 1.72 4.04 -29.39
C PHE A 16 1.50 3.17 -28.15
N SER A 17 2.25 2.07 -27.96
CA SER A 17 2.20 1.30 -26.72
C SER A 17 3.00 2.02 -25.62
N GLN A 18 2.44 3.08 -25.05
CA GLN A 18 2.96 3.65 -23.80
C GLN A 18 2.53 2.76 -22.64
N GLN A 19 3.47 1.95 -22.15
CA GLN A 19 3.30 1.34 -20.84
C GLN A 19 3.32 2.46 -19.80
N LYS A 20 2.26 2.58 -18.99
CA LYS A 20 2.27 3.50 -17.85
C LYS A 20 3.49 3.15 -16.98
N ASN A 21 4.24 4.17 -16.55
CA ASN A 21 5.33 3.99 -15.60
C ASN A 21 4.75 3.35 -14.34
N TYR A 22 5.03 2.06 -14.16
CA TYR A 22 4.63 1.33 -12.98
C TYR A 22 5.47 1.79 -11.80
N PHE A 23 4.82 2.06 -10.68
CA PHE A 23 5.49 2.32 -9.41
C PHE A 23 4.95 1.34 -8.36
N GLN A 24 5.81 0.96 -7.43
CA GLN A 24 5.47 0.11 -6.30
C GLN A 24 5.80 0.89 -5.03
N GLN A 25 4.85 0.98 -4.09
CA GLN A 25 5.10 1.63 -2.81
C GLN A 25 5.98 0.74 -1.93
N GLU A 26 6.81 1.37 -1.10
CA GLU A 26 7.68 0.70 -0.14
C GLU A 26 7.31 1.20 1.26
N VAL A 27 7.11 0.25 2.18
CA VAL A 27 6.79 0.54 3.57
C VAL A 27 7.62 -0.37 4.45
N ASN A 28 8.48 0.23 5.26
CA ASN A 28 9.33 -0.47 6.20
C ASN A 28 8.75 -0.33 7.60
N TYR A 29 8.67 -1.45 8.31
CA TYR A 29 8.06 -1.54 9.63
C TYR A 29 9.09 -1.99 10.66
N GLU A 30 9.14 -1.28 11.78
CA GLU A 30 9.85 -1.67 12.98
C GLU A 30 8.82 -1.71 14.10
N ILE A 31 8.58 -2.92 14.65
CA ILE A 31 7.54 -3.17 15.65
C ILE A 31 8.19 -3.79 16.88
N ASP A 32 8.23 -3.01 17.96
CA ASP A 32 8.66 -3.46 19.28
C ASP A 32 7.42 -3.79 20.09
N VAL A 33 7.22 -5.06 20.43
CA VAL A 33 6.02 -5.53 21.13
C VAL A 33 6.37 -6.34 22.38
N VAL A 34 5.60 -6.09 23.45
CA VAL A 34 5.66 -6.79 24.72
C VAL A 34 4.32 -7.44 24.99
N LEU A 35 4.34 -8.76 25.25
CA LEU A 35 3.21 -9.52 25.74
C LEU A 35 3.24 -9.57 27.28
N ASN A 36 2.14 -9.16 27.90
CA ASN A 36 1.85 -9.42 29.30
C ASN A 36 0.75 -10.48 29.39
N ASP A 37 1.14 -11.72 29.70
CA ASP A 37 0.22 -12.86 29.75
C ASP A 37 -0.72 -12.77 30.97
N ASP A 38 -0.23 -12.30 32.12
CA ASP A 38 -1.03 -12.17 33.34
C ASP A 38 -2.19 -11.18 33.17
N GLU A 39 -1.95 -10.09 32.46
CA GLU A 39 -2.95 -9.06 32.16
C GLU A 39 -3.68 -9.31 30.82
N HIS A 40 -3.26 -10.32 30.06
CA HIS A 40 -3.70 -10.58 28.69
C HIS A 40 -3.62 -9.34 27.78
N THR A 41 -2.55 -8.55 27.90
CA THR A 41 -2.35 -7.34 27.11
C THR A 41 -1.12 -7.42 26.21
N LEU A 42 -1.19 -6.71 25.08
CA LEU A 42 -0.07 -6.43 24.21
C LEU A 42 0.21 -4.93 24.24
N SER A 43 1.45 -4.55 24.53
CA SER A 43 1.93 -3.18 24.43
C SER A 43 2.96 -3.10 23.31
N ALA A 44 2.75 -2.22 22.33
CA ALA A 44 3.62 -2.11 21.18
C ALA A 44 3.99 -0.65 20.87
N TYR A 45 5.20 -0.47 20.35
CA TYR A 45 5.64 0.72 19.64
C TYR A 45 5.91 0.34 18.19
N GLU A 46 5.27 1.04 17.26
CA GLU A 46 5.43 0.81 15.83
C GLU A 46 5.98 2.08 15.16
N LYS A 47 7.08 1.91 14.43
CA LYS A 47 7.67 2.93 13.57
C LYS A 47 7.53 2.50 12.12
N ILE A 48 7.01 3.42 11.31
CA ILE A 48 6.73 3.20 9.90
C ILE A 48 7.54 4.20 9.08
N GLU A 49 8.36 3.70 8.16
CA GLU A 49 8.99 4.50 7.11
C GLU A 49 8.24 4.24 5.80
N TYR A 50 7.48 5.24 5.34
CA TYR A 50 6.72 5.17 4.10
C TYR A 50 7.45 5.93 2.99
N LYS A 51 7.69 5.28 1.86
CA LYS A 51 8.28 5.89 0.68
C LYS A 51 7.27 6.00 -0.44
N ASN A 52 6.87 7.23 -0.78
CA ASN A 52 6.01 7.50 -1.92
C ASN A 52 6.78 7.42 -3.25
N ASN A 53 6.70 6.29 -3.93
CA ASN A 53 7.27 6.09 -5.26
C ASN A 53 6.30 6.53 -6.39
N SER A 54 5.11 7.03 -6.05
CA SER A 54 4.15 7.55 -7.03
C SER A 54 4.70 8.79 -7.73
N PRO A 55 4.43 8.97 -9.04
CA PRO A 55 4.68 10.25 -9.71
C PRO A 55 3.74 11.37 -9.22
N ASN A 56 2.74 11.06 -8.39
CA ASN A 56 1.81 12.02 -7.83
C ASN A 56 2.09 12.28 -6.35
N GLU A 57 1.85 13.52 -5.93
CA GLU A 57 1.94 13.93 -4.54
C GLU A 57 0.89 13.21 -3.68
N LEU A 58 1.31 12.76 -2.50
CA LEU A 58 0.44 12.15 -1.51
C LEU A 58 0.25 13.14 -0.36
N SER A 59 -0.94 13.72 -0.26
CA SER A 59 -1.24 14.74 0.76
C SER A 59 -1.67 14.16 2.11
N PHE A 60 -2.17 12.92 2.12
CA PHE A 60 -2.64 12.24 3.34
C PHE A 60 -2.29 10.75 3.29
N LEU A 61 -1.95 10.20 4.45
CA LEU A 61 -1.76 8.76 4.65
C LEU A 61 -2.73 8.29 5.75
N TRP A 62 -3.60 7.36 5.40
CA TRP A 62 -4.58 6.78 6.31
C TRP A 62 -4.05 5.47 6.88
N PHE A 63 -4.21 5.26 8.19
CA PHE A 63 -3.80 4.04 8.87
C PHE A 63 -4.99 3.39 9.56
N HIS A 64 -5.03 2.06 9.50
CA HIS A 64 -5.94 1.27 10.32
C HIS A 64 -5.29 0.99 11.68
N ILE A 65 -5.85 1.57 12.74
CA ILE A 65 -5.41 1.35 14.13
C ILE A 65 -6.26 0.29 14.83
N TRP A 66 -6.57 -0.81 14.12
CA TRP A 66 -7.54 -1.80 14.58
C TRP A 66 -7.16 -2.46 15.91
N LEU A 67 -5.87 -2.62 16.22
CA LEU A 67 -5.45 -3.16 17.52
C LEU A 67 -5.96 -2.30 18.70
N ASN A 68 -6.02 -0.97 18.54
CA ASN A 68 -6.61 -0.10 19.56
C ASN A 68 -8.13 -0.18 19.59
N ALA A 69 -8.76 -0.61 18.50
CA ALA A 69 -10.19 -0.84 18.46
C ALA A 69 -10.62 -2.09 19.25
N TYR A 70 -9.69 -2.89 19.76
CA TYR A 70 -9.93 -4.01 20.69
C TYR A 70 -9.33 -3.75 22.08
N LYS A 71 -8.98 -2.49 22.39
CA LYS A 71 -8.29 -2.16 23.65
C LYS A 71 -9.16 -2.40 24.88
N ASP A 72 -10.46 -2.16 24.79
CA ASP A 72 -11.44 -2.34 25.86
C ASP A 72 -12.86 -2.45 25.31
N ASP A 73 -13.81 -2.88 26.15
CA ASP A 73 -15.22 -3.11 25.80
C ASP A 73 -16.00 -1.82 25.42
N SER A 74 -15.37 -0.65 25.52
CA SER A 74 -15.99 0.64 25.19
C SER A 74 -15.73 1.07 23.74
N THR A 75 -14.87 0.38 23.02
CA THR A 75 -14.59 0.66 21.61
C THR A 75 -15.66 0.07 20.68
N ALA A 76 -15.82 0.66 19.50
CA ALA A 76 -16.83 0.24 18.52
C ALA A 76 -16.68 -1.21 18.01
N TYR A 77 -15.55 -1.87 18.26
CA TYR A 77 -15.24 -3.21 17.76
C TYR A 77 -15.01 -4.25 18.87
N ALA A 78 -15.17 -3.89 20.15
CA ALA A 78 -14.97 -4.85 21.25
C ALA A 78 -16.17 -5.76 21.52
N ILE A 79 -17.33 -5.47 20.94
CA ILE A 79 -18.51 -6.35 20.97
C ILE A 79 -18.52 -7.18 19.68
N ALA A 80 -17.84 -8.32 19.67
CA ALA A 80 -17.93 -9.34 18.61
C ALA A 80 -18.20 -10.71 19.23
#